data_AF-A0A924PZ08-F1
#
_entry.id   AF-A0A924PZ08-F1
#
_cell.length_a   1.000
_cell.length_b   1.000
_cell.length_c   1.000
_cell.angle_alpha   90.00
_cell.angle_beta   90.00
_cell.angle_gamma   90.00
#
_symmetry.space_group_name_H-M   'P 1'
#
loop_
_entity.id
_entity.type
_entity.pdbx_description
1 polymer ?
#
loop_
_entity_poly.entity_id
_entity_poly.type
_entity_poly.pdbx_seq_one_letter_code
_entity_poly.pdbx_strand_id
1 'polypeptide(L)'
;MESESRKVGNVAVPIGLMDALRQGSCLNLVADHTQRVALLMEDYAYFARDAEAFCQRLDVLSELRGKAVVAAWKTSLRLGHIEAVVQDLLVRHYDPGYLQSMQRNFLQFGNAQVLVPGGRSPEEMDALALNLLEHAGQAVRRA
;
A
#
# COMPACT_ATOMS: atom_id res chain seq x y z
N MET A 1 9.45 -0.07 -2.44
CA MET A 1 9.00 -0.01 -3.85
C MET A 1 7.49 -0.14 -3.86
N GLU A 2 6.78 0.88 -4.33
CA GLU A 2 5.37 0.71 -4.68
C GLU A 2 5.29 -0.33 -5.80
N SER A 3 4.36 -1.28 -5.73
CA SER A 3 4.32 -2.45 -6.63
C SER A 3 3.85 -2.11 -8.05
N GLU A 4 4.23 -0.94 -8.55
CA GLU A 4 3.83 -0.45 -9.84
C GLU A 4 4.47 -1.29 -10.96
N SER A 5 3.71 -1.45 -12.04
CA SER A 5 4.16 -2.17 -13.22
C SER A 5 5.39 -1.48 -13.81
N ARG A 6 6.24 -2.25 -14.51
CA ARG A 6 7.37 -1.73 -15.30
C ARG A 6 6.98 -0.56 -16.23
N LYS A 7 5.70 -0.45 -16.60
CA LYS A 7 5.16 0.56 -17.49
C LYS A 7 3.97 1.27 -16.83
N VAL A 8 4.01 2.61 -16.87
CA VAL A 8 2.93 3.50 -16.46
C VAL A 8 2.59 4.38 -17.65
N GLY A 9 1.40 4.21 -18.22
CA GLY A 9 1.03 4.90 -19.46
C GLY A 9 2.03 4.63 -20.58
N ASN A 10 2.74 5.66 -21.04
CA ASN A 10 3.76 5.53 -22.09
C ASN A 10 5.21 5.50 -21.54
N VAL A 11 5.40 5.55 -20.23
CA VAL A 11 6.73 5.55 -19.59
C VAL A 11 7.05 4.13 -19.14
N ALA A 12 8.27 3.66 -19.44
CA ALA A 12 8.74 2.34 -19.03
C ALA A 12 10.13 2.41 -18.39
N VAL A 13 10.30 1.69 -17.27
CA VAL A 13 11.59 1.54 -16.61
C VAL A 13 12.47 0.58 -17.42
N PRO A 14 13.76 0.89 -17.65
CA PRO A 14 14.69 -0.01 -18.33
C PRO A 14 14.76 -1.38 -17.65
N ILE A 15 14.88 -2.44 -18.46
CA ILE A 15 14.84 -3.83 -17.96
C ILE A 15 15.98 -4.09 -16.97
N GLY A 16 17.21 -3.69 -17.30
CA GLY A 16 18.35 -3.89 -16.42
C GLY A 16 18.19 -3.22 -15.05
N LEU A 17 17.53 -2.05 -14.99
CA LEU A 17 17.22 -1.40 -13.72
C LEU A 17 16.14 -2.15 -12.95
N MET A 18 15.08 -2.60 -13.61
CA MET A 18 14.04 -3.42 -12.96
C MET A 18 14.60 -4.71 -12.38
N ASP A 19 15.49 -5.39 -13.10
CA ASP A 19 16.08 -6.63 -12.63
C ASP A 19 17.01 -6.41 -11.45
N ALA A 20 17.77 -5.31 -11.44
CA ALA A 20 18.56 -4.91 -10.28
C ALA A 20 17.68 -4.59 -9.06
N LEU A 21 16.58 -3.86 -9.26
CA LEU A 21 15.64 -3.53 -8.19
C LEU A 21 14.98 -4.77 -7.58
N ARG A 22 14.61 -5.76 -8.39
CA ARG A 22 14.00 -7.03 -7.94
C ARG A 22 14.95 -7.93 -7.15
N GLN A 23 16.25 -7.80 -7.41
CA GLN A 23 17.32 -8.53 -6.69
C GLN A 23 17.76 -7.80 -5.41
N GLY A 24 17.45 -6.51 -5.28
CA GLY A 24 17.86 -5.68 -4.16
C GLY A 24 17.26 -6.10 -2.82
N SER A 25 17.94 -5.68 -1.76
CA SER A 25 17.46 -5.81 -0.38
C SER A 25 16.10 -5.14 -0.21
N CYS A 26 15.20 -5.82 0.49
CA CYS A 26 13.83 -5.35 0.70
C CYS A 26 13.65 -4.80 2.11
N LEU A 27 12.94 -3.67 2.21
CA LEU A 27 12.41 -3.13 3.46
C LEU A 27 10.88 -3.18 3.35
N ASN A 28 10.23 -3.75 4.36
CA ASN A 28 8.78 -3.86 4.43
C ASN A 28 8.23 -2.85 5.43
N LEU A 29 7.78 -1.70 4.92
CA LEU A 29 7.18 -0.65 5.73
C LEU A 29 5.71 -0.97 6.01
N VAL A 30 5.37 -1.23 7.26
CA VAL A 30 4.03 -1.61 7.72
C VAL A 30 3.47 -0.48 8.58
N ALA A 31 2.70 0.41 7.94
CA ALA A 31 1.96 1.46 8.65
C ALA A 31 0.68 0.90 9.28
N ASP A 32 0.28 1.49 10.41
CA ASP A 32 -0.98 1.17 11.07
C ASP A 32 -2.19 1.43 10.15
N HIS A 33 -3.23 0.60 10.27
CA HIS A 33 -4.41 0.68 9.41
C HIS A 33 -5.13 2.02 9.55
N THR A 34 -5.22 2.58 10.76
CA THR A 34 -5.87 3.87 10.99
C THR A 34 -5.05 4.99 10.34
N GLN A 35 -3.73 4.93 10.40
CA GLN A 35 -2.86 5.90 9.73
C GLN A 35 -2.98 5.83 8.20
N ARG A 36 -3.06 4.62 7.64
CA ARG A 36 -3.26 4.40 6.19
C ARG A 36 -4.60 4.95 5.72
N VAL A 37 -5.68 4.69 6.47
CA VAL A 37 -7.02 5.20 6.14
C VAL A 37 -7.03 6.73 6.25
N ALA A 38 -6.50 7.31 7.33
CA ALA A 38 -6.44 8.76 7.52
C ALA A 38 -5.69 9.46 6.37
N LEU A 39 -4.55 8.91 5.95
CA LEU A 39 -3.80 9.43 4.80
C LEU A 39 -4.64 9.39 3.52
N LEU A 40 -5.30 8.27 3.23
CA LEU A 40 -6.13 8.16 2.03
C LEU A 40 -7.34 9.09 2.06
N MET A 41 -7.94 9.31 3.23
CA MET A 41 -9.04 10.26 3.37
C MET A 41 -8.59 11.71 3.11
N GLU A 42 -7.33 12.04 3.37
CA GLU A 42 -6.75 13.34 3.06
C GLU A 42 -6.40 13.46 1.57
N ASP A 43 -5.57 12.55 1.05
CA ASP A 43 -5.05 12.61 -0.32
C ASP A 43 -6.15 12.44 -1.38
N TYR A 44 -7.18 11.66 -1.04
CA TYR A 44 -8.30 11.35 -1.91
C TYR A 44 -9.63 11.91 -1.40
N ALA A 45 -9.59 12.98 -0.59
CA ALA A 45 -10.78 13.63 -0.05
C ALA A 45 -11.84 13.95 -1.12
N TYR A 46 -11.43 14.25 -2.36
CA TYR A 46 -12.34 14.52 -3.47
C TYR A 46 -13.12 13.28 -3.94
N PHE A 47 -12.53 12.08 -3.86
CA PHE A 47 -13.23 10.83 -4.18
C PHE A 47 -14.31 10.52 -3.16
N ALA A 48 -14.07 10.87 -1.90
CA ALA A 48 -15.02 10.66 -0.81
C ALA A 48 -16.23 11.60 -0.86
N ARG A 49 -16.23 12.65 -1.69
CA ARG A 49 -17.35 13.62 -1.76
C ARG A 49 -18.53 13.14 -2.59
N ASP A 50 -18.33 12.21 -3.51
CA ASP A 50 -19.38 11.66 -4.37
C ASP A 50 -19.54 10.16 -4.13
N ALA A 51 -20.44 9.84 -3.20
CA ALA A 51 -20.72 8.46 -2.81
C ALA A 51 -21.25 7.61 -3.98
N GLU A 52 -21.99 8.20 -4.94
CA GLU A 52 -22.55 7.42 -6.04
C GLU A 52 -21.50 7.15 -7.12
N ALA A 53 -20.64 8.13 -7.43
CA ALA A 53 -19.48 7.88 -8.29
C ALA A 53 -18.53 6.83 -7.68
N PHE A 54 -18.38 6.81 -6.35
CA PHE A 54 -17.62 5.76 -5.68
C PHE A 54 -18.34 4.40 -5.78
N CYS A 55 -19.65 4.35 -5.57
CA CYS A 55 -20.44 3.13 -5.77
C CYS A 55 -20.25 2.55 -7.18
N GLN A 56 -20.28 3.38 -8.23
CA GLN A 56 -20.06 2.93 -9.61
C GLN A 56 -18.68 2.29 -9.80
N ARG A 57 -17.65 2.85 -9.18
CA ARG A 57 -16.29 2.27 -9.23
C ARG A 57 -16.20 0.93 -8.52
N LEU A 58 -17.00 0.69 -7.49
CA LEU A 58 -17.03 -0.59 -6.80
C LEU A 58 -17.63 -1.73 -7.64
N ASP A 59 -18.41 -1.42 -8.68
CA ASP A 59 -19.08 -2.45 -9.49
C ASP A 59 -18.09 -3.42 -10.13
N VAL A 60 -16.93 -2.93 -10.58
CA VAL A 60 -15.89 -3.76 -11.21
C VAL A 60 -15.29 -4.79 -10.25
N LEU A 61 -15.44 -4.57 -8.93
CA LEU A 61 -14.95 -5.49 -7.91
C LEU A 61 -15.94 -6.62 -7.60
N SER A 62 -17.16 -6.57 -8.15
CA SER A 62 -18.20 -7.57 -7.87
C SER A 62 -17.80 -8.98 -8.28
N GLU A 63 -17.03 -9.11 -9.37
CA GLU A 63 -16.52 -10.40 -9.85
C GLU A 63 -15.40 -10.94 -8.95
N LEU A 64 -14.59 -10.04 -8.37
CA LEU A 64 -13.43 -10.40 -7.56
C LEU A 64 -13.76 -10.63 -6.08
N ARG A 65 -14.75 -9.90 -5.55
CA ARG A 65 -15.09 -9.89 -4.11
C ARG A 65 -16.51 -10.38 -3.81
N GLY A 66 -17.31 -10.59 -4.84
CA GLY A 66 -18.69 -11.05 -4.73
C GLY A 66 -19.68 -9.90 -4.58
N LYS A 67 -20.87 -10.08 -5.18
CA LYS A 67 -21.95 -9.07 -5.20
C LYS A 67 -22.42 -8.64 -3.81
N ALA A 68 -22.45 -9.55 -2.84
CA ALA A 68 -22.90 -9.25 -1.48
C ALA A 68 -21.95 -8.29 -0.75
N VAL A 69 -20.63 -8.50 -0.88
CA VAL A 69 -19.61 -7.63 -0.29
C VAL A 69 -19.68 -6.24 -0.92
N VAL A 70 -19.73 -6.17 -2.25
CA VAL A 70 -19.84 -4.89 -2.96
C VAL A 70 -21.13 -4.15 -2.61
N ALA A 71 -22.26 -4.85 -2.50
CA ALA A 71 -23.52 -4.24 -2.06
C ALA A 71 -23.42 -3.68 -0.63
N ALA A 72 -22.75 -4.38 0.29
CA ALA A 72 -22.52 -3.89 1.65
C ALA A 72 -21.66 -2.61 1.67
N TRP A 73 -20.59 -2.56 0.87
CA TRP A 73 -19.79 -1.34 0.71
C TRP A 73 -20.60 -0.18 0.18
N LYS A 74 -21.41 -0.39 -0.86
CA LYS A 74 -22.29 0.64 -1.42
C LYS A 74 -23.28 1.19 -0.39
N THR A 75 -23.88 0.32 0.41
CA THR A 75 -24.76 0.74 1.51
C THR A 75 -24.01 1.58 2.53
N SER A 76 -22.82 1.13 2.95
CA SER A 76 -21.97 1.85 3.90
C SER A 76 -21.56 3.24 3.38
N LEU A 77 -21.20 3.36 2.10
CA LEU A 77 -20.90 4.65 1.46
C LEU A 77 -22.09 5.60 1.51
N ARG A 78 -23.30 5.12 1.21
CA ARG A 78 -24.53 5.96 1.25
C ARG A 78 -24.90 6.40 2.66
N LEU A 79 -24.48 5.66 3.69
CA LEU A 79 -24.60 6.05 5.09
C LEU A 79 -23.49 7.02 5.55
N GLY A 80 -22.56 7.39 4.67
CA GLY A 80 -21.44 8.28 5.00
C GLY A 80 -20.28 7.57 5.72
N HIS A 81 -20.33 6.25 5.87
CA HIS A 81 -19.28 5.46 6.52
C HIS A 81 -18.14 5.13 5.54
N ILE A 82 -17.49 6.17 5.04
CA ILE A 82 -16.49 6.07 3.97
C ILE A 82 -15.20 5.42 4.48
N GLU A 83 -14.71 5.84 5.65
CA GLU A 83 -13.50 5.29 6.26
C GLU A 83 -13.58 3.76 6.43
N ALA A 84 -14.72 3.25 6.87
CA ALA A 84 -14.94 1.82 7.02
C ALA A 84 -14.86 1.07 5.68
N VAL A 85 -15.35 1.67 4.60
CA VAL A 85 -15.26 1.10 3.25
C VAL A 85 -13.83 1.13 2.74
N VAL A 86 -13.10 2.22 2.95
CA VAL A 86 -11.68 2.33 2.57
C VAL A 86 -10.85 1.30 3.33
N GLN A 87 -11.06 1.15 4.64
CA GLN A 87 -10.38 0.15 5.46
C GLN A 87 -10.63 -1.26 4.93
N ASP A 88 -11.89 -1.61 4.64
CA ASP A 88 -12.22 -2.95 4.17
C ASP A 88 -11.71 -3.20 2.74
N LEU A 89 -11.67 -2.17 1.88
CA LEU A 89 -11.01 -2.25 0.57
C LEU A 89 -9.51 -2.53 0.70
N LEU A 90 -8.81 -1.84 1.61
CA LEU A 90 -7.38 -2.08 1.86
C LEU A 90 -7.16 -3.54 2.24
N VAL A 91 -7.83 -3.99 3.30
CA VAL A 91 -7.61 -5.33 3.88
C VAL A 91 -8.05 -6.43 2.93
N ARG A 92 -9.22 -6.30 2.29
CA ARG A 92 -9.80 -7.39 1.49
C ARG A 92 -9.36 -7.37 0.05
N HIS A 93 -9.08 -6.22 -0.54
CA HIS A 93 -8.79 -6.12 -1.96
C HIS A 93 -7.33 -5.81 -2.27
N TYR A 94 -6.80 -4.73 -1.71
CA TYR A 94 -5.48 -4.23 -2.10
C TYR A 94 -4.34 -4.99 -1.40
N ASP A 95 -4.38 -5.17 -0.09
CA ASP A 95 -3.28 -5.77 0.69
C ASP A 95 -2.91 -7.18 0.21
N PRO A 96 -3.87 -8.09 -0.08
CA PRO A 96 -3.54 -9.40 -0.61
C PRO A 96 -2.91 -9.33 -2.00
N GLY A 97 -3.39 -8.42 -2.86
CA GLY A 97 -2.88 -8.23 -4.21
C GLY A 97 -1.45 -7.67 -4.21
N TYR A 98 -1.20 -6.66 -3.37
CA TYR A 98 0.14 -6.10 -3.18
C TYR A 98 1.10 -7.13 -2.59
N LEU A 99 0.70 -7.86 -1.55
CA LEU A 99 1.54 -8.89 -0.94
C LEU A 99 1.94 -9.97 -1.94
N GLN A 100 0.98 -10.50 -2.70
CA GLN A 100 1.25 -11.51 -3.73
C GLN A 100 2.17 -10.95 -4.82
N SER A 101 1.97 -9.70 -5.25
CA SER A 101 2.83 -9.05 -6.23
C SER A 101 4.25 -8.87 -5.71
N MET A 102 4.42 -8.42 -4.46
CA MET A 102 5.73 -8.24 -3.84
C MET A 102 6.49 -9.55 -3.72
N GLN A 103 5.85 -10.60 -3.20
CA GLN A 103 6.43 -11.94 -3.06
C GLN A 103 6.86 -12.54 -4.41
N ARG A 104 6.07 -12.29 -5.47
CA ARG A 104 6.40 -12.79 -6.81
C ARG A 104 7.53 -12.04 -7.47
N ASN A 105 7.62 -10.71 -7.26
CA ASN A 105 8.51 -9.86 -8.04
C ASN A 105 9.85 -9.58 -7.37
N PHE A 106 9.95 -9.63 -6.04
CA PHE A 106 11.16 -9.25 -5.31
C PHE A 106 11.75 -10.46 -4.58
N LEU A 107 12.95 -10.87 -4.98
CA LEU A 107 13.58 -12.12 -4.52
C LEU A 107 13.87 -12.11 -3.03
N GLN A 108 14.21 -10.94 -2.47
CA GLN A 108 14.56 -10.79 -1.06
C GLN A 108 13.38 -10.38 -0.17
N PHE A 109 12.15 -10.37 -0.69
CA PHE A 109 10.99 -9.91 0.10
C PHE A 109 10.71 -10.81 1.32
N GLY A 110 10.92 -12.13 1.20
CA GLY A 110 10.77 -13.05 2.34
C GLY A 110 11.77 -12.79 3.48
N ASN A 111 12.88 -12.11 3.18
CA ASN A 111 13.92 -11.72 4.14
C ASN A 111 13.86 -10.23 4.48
N ALA A 112 12.78 -9.53 4.10
CA ALA A 112 12.71 -8.09 4.26
C ALA A 112 12.72 -7.70 5.74
N GLN A 113 13.50 -6.66 6.07
CA GLN A 113 13.40 -6.04 7.39
C GLN A 113 12.04 -5.34 7.50
N VAL A 114 11.27 -5.71 8.52
CA VAL A 114 9.99 -5.06 8.80
C VAL A 114 10.24 -3.76 9.56
N LEU A 115 9.68 -2.67 9.05
CA LEU A 115 9.75 -1.34 9.64
C LEU A 115 8.34 -0.88 9.96
N VAL A 116 8.11 -0.47 11.20
CA VAL A 116 6.80 0.02 11.66
C VAL A 116 6.99 1.48 12.08
N PRO A 117 6.54 2.46 11.28
CA PRO A 117 6.64 3.86 11.67
C PRO A 117 5.68 4.16 12.83
N GLY A 118 6.04 5.10 13.71
CA GLY A 118 5.18 5.54 14.82
C GLY A 118 3.88 6.21 14.34
N GLY A 119 3.93 6.77 13.13
CA GLY A 119 2.81 7.37 12.43
C GLY A 119 3.26 7.85 11.04
N ARG A 120 2.59 8.85 10.49
CA ARG A 120 2.78 9.30 9.10
C ARG A 120 3.35 10.71 8.97
N SER A 121 3.72 11.35 10.08
CA SER A 121 4.31 12.69 10.02
C SER A 121 5.72 12.61 9.43
N PRO A 122 6.22 13.70 8.79
CA PRO A 122 7.60 13.78 8.33
C PRO A 122 8.60 13.46 9.45
N GLU A 123 8.36 13.96 10.66
CA GLU A 123 9.24 13.76 11.82
C GLU A 123 9.33 12.29 12.24
N GLU A 124 8.21 11.56 12.21
CA GLU A 124 8.19 10.12 12.54
C GLU A 124 8.90 9.28 11.46
N MET A 125 8.77 9.68 10.20
CA MET A 125 9.47 9.04 9.08
C MET A 125 10.98 9.31 9.14
N ASP A 126 11.39 10.54 9.46
CA ASP A 126 12.80 10.89 9.66
C ASP A 126 13.40 10.13 10.84
N ALA A 127 12.67 10.02 11.96
CA ALA A 127 13.10 9.23 13.10
C ALA A 127 13.27 7.74 12.74
N LEU A 128 12.36 7.16 11.96
CA LEU A 128 12.50 5.79 11.47
C LEU A 128 13.72 5.63 10.56
N ALA A 129 13.96 6.58 9.66
CA ALA A 129 15.10 6.55 8.75
C ALA A 129 16.44 6.64 9.50
N LEU A 130 16.54 7.51 10.52
CA LEU A 130 17.72 7.62 11.38
C LEU A 130 18.00 6.31 12.13
N ASN A 131 16.97 5.72 12.73
CA ASN A 131 17.08 4.42 13.38
C ASN A 131 17.58 3.34 12.40
N LEU A 132 17.05 3.31 11.18
CA LEU A 132 17.50 2.35 10.16
C LEU A 132 18.99 2.52 9.83
N LEU A 133 19.47 3.75 9.65
CA LEU A 133 20.87 4.04 9.33
C LEU A 133 21.82 3.63 10.46
N GLU A 134 21.45 3.85 11.72
CA GLU A 134 22.26 3.43 12.88
C GLU A 134 22.42 1.92 12.95
N HIS A 135 21.34 1.16 12.70
CA HIS A 135 21.37 -0.30 12.72
C HIS A 135 22.09 -0.88 11.49
N ALA A 136 21.96 -0.26 10.32
CA ALA A 136 22.71 -0.64 9.11
C ALA A 136 24.22 -0.40 9.29
N GLY A 137 24.62 0.71 9.92
CA GLY A 137 26.02 1.03 10.21
C GLY A 137 26.69 0.06 11.19
N GLN A 138 25.93 -0.57 12.10
CA GLN A 138 26.45 -1.60 13.01
C GLN A 138 26.62 -2.97 12.33
N ALA A 139 25.76 -3.31 11.36
CA ALA A 139 25.88 -4.54 10.60
C ALA A 139 27.10 -4.55 9.65
N VAL A 140 27.39 -3.41 9.02
CA VAL A 140 28.55 -3.24 8.12
C VAL A 140 29.89 -3.27 8.88
N ARG A 141 29.92 -2.84 10.15
CA ARG A 141 31.14 -2.86 10.99
C ARG A 141 31.46 -4.23 11.60
N ARG A 142 30.56 -5.21 11.48
CA ARG A 142 30.74 -6.59 11.99
C ARG A 142 31.04 -7.61 10.89
N ALA A 143 31.06 -7.20 9.63
CA ALA A 143 31.51 -7.98 8.48
C ALA A 143 32.96 -7.59 8.13
#